data_AF-A0A367YKW6-F1
#
_entry.id   AF-A0A367YKW6-F1
#
_cell.length_a   1.000
_cell.length_b   1.000
_cell.length_c   1.000
_cell.angle_alpha   90.00
_cell.angle_beta   90.00
_cell.angle_gamma   90.00
#
_symmetry.space_group_name_H-M   'P 1'
#
loop_
_entity.id
_entity.type
_entity.pdbx_description
1 polymer ?
#
loop_
_entity_poly.entity_id
_entity_poly.type
_entity_poly.pdbx_seq_one_letter_code
_entity_poly.pdbx_strand_id
1 'polypeptide(L)'
;MFQNDRPIDPLDPGSPSTLEDDELVNGGIAADAMYRVQTAEHEAGERKREQQDQEHSSREKSPEVKQDENKKLTWKERCQEYYQAAPKFIFAYVLVFSVYLGFMSIYWGSLFQRDIRYQNVKYLVVNEDAKFEYNGEETFTFLMLSNLENLNSHNNTPYEEVLRQVHHQKFWGGIYIAPNSTRQIYNSFYTANATFMTSGAINQTIIMIYKTGQHFSALS
;
A
#
# COMPACT_ATOMS: atom_id res chain seq x y z
N MET A 1 1.03 -29.78 55.82
CA MET A 1 1.77 -28.97 56.80
C MET A 1 2.26 -27.75 56.04
N PHE A 2 1.72 -26.58 56.36
CA PHE A 2 1.95 -25.31 55.67
C PHE A 2 3.31 -24.70 56.06
N GLN A 3 3.75 -23.72 55.25
CA GLN A 3 4.72 -22.63 55.50
C GLN A 3 6.01 -22.75 54.69
N ASN A 4 6.57 -21.68 54.12
CA ASN A 4 6.13 -20.30 53.92
C ASN A 4 7.16 -19.71 52.95
N ASP A 5 6.69 -19.03 51.90
CA ASP A 5 7.51 -18.13 51.10
C ASP A 5 7.98 -16.94 51.96
N ARG A 6 9.27 -16.61 51.88
CA ARG A 6 9.74 -15.26 52.21
C ARG A 6 10.57 -14.71 51.06
N PRO A 7 10.33 -13.44 50.66
CA PRO A 7 10.96 -12.81 49.52
C PRO A 7 12.42 -12.44 49.80
N ILE A 8 13.24 -12.62 48.77
CA ILE A 8 14.65 -12.25 48.70
C ILE A 8 14.74 -10.73 48.61
N ASP A 9 15.37 -10.10 49.59
CA ASP A 9 15.60 -8.66 49.66
C ASP A 9 16.91 -8.31 48.91
N PRO A 10 16.90 -7.46 47.88
CA PRO A 10 18.07 -7.18 47.04
C PRO A 10 19.00 -6.07 47.56
N LEU A 11 19.02 -5.76 48.86
CA LEU A 11 19.84 -4.67 49.42
C LEU A 11 20.79 -5.12 50.55
N ASP A 12 21.70 -6.06 50.26
CA ASP A 12 22.87 -6.33 51.10
C ASP A 12 24.17 -5.90 50.38
N PRO A 13 24.88 -4.85 50.84
CA PRO A 13 26.15 -4.42 50.28
C PRO A 13 27.32 -5.02 51.08
N GLY A 14 27.77 -6.22 50.67
CA GLY A 14 28.97 -6.88 51.16
C GLY A 14 29.93 -7.27 50.02
N SER A 15 30.91 -6.39 49.79
CA SER A 15 32.16 -6.45 49.01
C SER A 15 32.90 -7.81 48.86
N PRO A 16 34.04 -7.91 48.14
CA PRO A 16 34.37 -7.48 46.76
C PRO A 16 35.11 -8.61 45.98
N SER A 17 35.07 -8.62 44.65
CA SER A 17 36.10 -9.34 43.87
C SER A 17 36.28 -8.79 42.45
N THR A 18 37.46 -8.21 42.26
CA THR A 18 38.37 -8.38 41.11
C THR A 18 37.96 -7.86 39.72
N LEU A 19 38.51 -6.68 39.44
CA LEU A 19 39.01 -6.15 38.15
C LEU A 19 39.78 -7.21 37.34
N GLU A 20 39.62 -7.21 36.01
CA GLU A 20 40.65 -7.12 34.93
C GLU A 20 39.86 -6.74 33.63
N ASP A 21 39.92 -5.48 33.18
CA ASP A 21 40.80 -4.93 32.13
C ASP A 21 40.28 -5.13 30.69
N ASP A 22 39.44 -4.20 30.21
CA ASP A 22 39.27 -3.89 28.78
C ASP A 22 38.40 -2.62 28.56
N GLU A 23 38.87 -1.45 29.02
CA GLU A 23 38.12 -0.21 28.81
C GLU A 23 39.02 1.02 28.66
N LEU A 24 39.73 1.15 27.53
CA LEU A 24 40.42 2.41 27.21
C LEU A 24 40.26 2.91 25.77
N VAL A 25 39.52 2.21 24.90
CA VAL A 25 39.32 2.61 23.49
C VAL A 25 37.93 3.22 23.23
N ASN A 26 36.92 2.94 24.08
CA ASN A 26 35.54 3.42 23.88
C ASN A 26 35.25 4.83 24.43
N GLY A 27 36.10 5.39 25.30
CA GLY A 27 35.85 6.69 25.94
C GLY A 27 35.88 7.89 24.99
N GLY A 28 36.69 7.83 23.93
CA GLY A 28 36.80 8.93 22.95
C GLY A 28 35.60 9.05 22.00
N ILE A 29 35.02 7.92 21.60
CA ILE A 29 33.88 7.87 20.68
C ILE A 29 32.59 8.33 21.38
N ALA A 30 32.42 7.93 22.65
CA ALA A 30 31.28 8.36 23.46
C ALA A 30 31.32 9.86 23.77
N ALA A 31 32.51 10.43 24.03
CA ALA A 31 32.66 11.87 24.27
C ALA A 31 32.39 12.71 23.01
N ASP A 32 32.86 12.29 21.83
CA ASP A 32 32.58 13.00 20.57
C ASP A 32 31.09 12.93 20.20
N ALA A 33 30.44 11.78 20.41
CA ALA A 33 29.00 11.63 20.20
C ALA A 33 28.18 12.52 21.15
N MET A 34 28.53 12.59 22.44
CA MET A 34 27.86 13.48 23.38
C MET A 34 28.05 14.96 23.03
N TYR A 35 29.26 15.38 22.65
CA TYR A 35 29.52 16.77 22.27
C TYR A 35 28.70 17.18 21.04
N ARG A 36 28.57 16.29 20.04
CA ARG A 36 27.75 16.55 18.84
C ARG A 36 26.25 16.60 19.13
N VAL A 37 25.75 15.74 20.02
CA VAL A 37 24.34 15.77 20.43
C VAL A 37 24.03 17.05 21.20
N GLN A 38 24.92 17.44 22.13
CA GLN A 38 24.73 18.65 22.94
C GLN A 38 24.81 19.93 22.09
N THR A 39 25.69 19.95 21.09
CA THR A 39 25.77 21.05 20.11
C THR A 39 24.51 21.11 19.23
N ALA A 40 24.01 19.96 18.76
CA ALA A 40 22.79 19.90 17.95
C ALA A 40 21.53 20.31 18.73
N GLU A 41 21.45 19.97 20.02
CA GLU A 41 20.35 20.40 20.89
C GLU A 41 20.39 21.91 21.18
N HIS A 42 21.58 22.48 21.38
CA HIS A 42 21.74 23.93 21.55
C HIS A 42 21.32 24.70 20.29
N GLU A 43 21.77 24.26 19.11
CA GLU A 43 21.40 24.87 17.82
C GLU A 43 19.91 24.69 17.47
N ALA A 44 19.28 23.59 17.90
CA ALA A 44 17.84 23.39 17.72
C ALA A 44 17.01 24.24 18.71
N GLY A 45 17.54 24.51 19.90
CA GLY A 45 16.96 25.41 20.89
C GLY A 45 16.99 26.87 20.44
N GLU A 46 18.11 27.33 19.89
CA GLU A 46 18.23 28.70 19.38
C GLU A 46 17.34 28.95 18.17
N ARG A 47 17.25 28.00 17.22
CA ARG A 47 16.32 28.11 16.07
C ARG A 47 14.84 28.21 16.49
N LYS A 48 14.44 27.57 17.60
CA LYS A 48 13.08 27.69 18.13
C LYS A 48 12.84 29.02 18.82
N ARG A 49 13.85 29.60 19.47
CA ARG A 49 13.76 30.94 20.08
C ARG A 49 13.71 32.03 19.02
N GLU A 50 14.53 31.94 17.98
CA GLU A 50 14.50 32.87 16.85
C GLU A 50 13.16 32.81 16.09
N GLN A 51 12.56 31.63 15.92
CA GLN A 51 11.23 31.49 15.34
C GLN A 51 10.12 32.06 16.24
N GLN A 52 10.20 31.86 17.57
CA GLN A 52 9.24 32.45 18.51
C GLN A 52 9.37 33.97 18.58
N ASP A 53 10.58 34.53 18.54
CA ASP A 53 10.82 35.97 18.59
C ASP A 53 10.38 36.65 17.27
N GLN A 54 10.53 35.99 16.11
CA GLN A 54 9.97 36.46 14.84
C GLN A 54 8.43 36.40 14.79
N GLU A 55 7.83 35.37 15.40
CA GLU A 55 6.37 35.23 15.45
C GLU A 55 5.75 36.21 16.46
N HIS A 56 6.44 36.52 17.57
CA HIS A 56 5.99 37.48 18.57
C HIS A 56 6.16 38.94 18.11
N SER A 57 7.25 39.27 17.39
CA SER A 57 7.46 40.61 16.82
C SER A 57 6.51 40.93 15.66
N SER A 58 5.90 39.92 15.02
CA SER A 58 4.92 40.12 13.94
C SER A 58 3.47 40.23 14.44
N ARG A 59 3.20 39.98 15.72
CA ARG A 59 1.85 39.99 16.31
C ARG A 59 1.51 41.30 17.05
N GLU A 60 2.49 42.17 17.29
CA GLU A 60 2.32 43.42 18.04
C GLU A 60 2.23 44.64 17.12
N LYS A 61 1.21 44.67 16.26
CA LYS A 61 0.68 45.89 15.62
C LYS A 61 -0.73 45.62 15.09
N SER A 62 -1.63 45.20 15.98
CA SER A 62 -3.06 45.24 15.70
C SER A 62 -3.63 46.50 16.37
N PRO A 63 -4.11 47.51 15.62
CA PRO A 63 -4.81 48.61 16.23
C PRO A 63 -6.09 48.07 16.88
N GLU A 64 -6.26 48.39 18.15
CA GLU A 64 -7.44 48.17 18.97
C GLU A 64 -8.68 48.76 18.26
N VAL A 65 -9.38 47.90 17.51
CA VAL A 65 -10.69 48.21 16.94
C VAL A 65 -11.70 48.04 18.05
N LYS A 66 -12.22 49.18 18.52
CA LYS A 66 -13.38 49.26 19.40
C LYS A 66 -14.48 48.34 18.84
N GLN A 67 -14.84 47.31 19.60
CA GLN A 67 -16.04 46.53 19.39
C GLN A 67 -17.24 47.45 19.59
N ASP A 68 -17.77 47.95 18.47
CA ASP A 68 -19.07 48.60 18.44
C ASP A 68 -20.14 47.52 18.50
N GLU A 69 -20.92 47.57 19.56
CA GLU A 69 -21.95 46.63 19.91
C GLU A 69 -23.03 46.56 18.82
N ASN A 70 -23.28 45.35 18.33
CA ASN A 70 -24.63 44.86 18.07
C ASN A 70 -25.55 45.71 17.18
N LYS A 71 -25.11 46.04 15.96
CA LYS A 71 -26.04 46.36 14.87
C LYS A 71 -26.33 45.07 14.10
N LYS A 72 -27.48 44.42 14.36
CA LYS A 72 -28.02 43.39 13.47
C LYS A 72 -28.28 44.03 12.11
N LEU A 73 -27.26 44.04 11.24
CA LEU A 73 -27.34 44.59 9.90
C LEU A 73 -28.44 43.86 9.13
N THR A 74 -29.34 44.66 8.59
CA THR A 74 -30.52 44.24 7.85
C THR A 74 -30.09 43.45 6.61
N TRP A 75 -30.83 42.42 6.20
CA TRP A 75 -30.47 41.49 5.11
C TRP A 75 -29.97 42.18 3.81
N LYS A 76 -30.44 43.40 3.55
CA LYS A 76 -30.03 44.23 2.40
C LYS A 76 -28.61 44.79 2.49
N GLU A 77 -28.16 45.18 3.68
CA GLU A 77 -26.81 45.74 3.90
C GLU A 77 -25.74 44.65 3.78
N ARG A 78 -26.05 43.43 4.25
CA ARG A 78 -25.19 42.26 4.07
C ARG A 78 -25.00 41.88 2.60
N CYS A 79 -26.07 41.88 1.80
CA CYS A 79 -25.96 41.57 0.37
C CYS A 79 -25.05 42.55 -0.40
N GLN A 80 -25.04 43.83 0.01
CA GLN A 80 -24.20 44.85 -0.62
C GLN A 80 -22.72 44.64 -0.31
N GLU A 81 -22.38 44.23 0.91
CA GLU A 81 -21.02 43.86 1.29
C GLU A 81 -20.55 42.59 0.54
N TYR A 82 -21.42 41.58 0.44
CA TYR A 82 -21.12 40.38 -0.35
C TYR A 82 -20.88 40.70 -1.83
N TYR A 83 -21.63 41.63 -2.43
CA TYR A 83 -21.45 42.00 -3.82
C TYR A 83 -20.08 42.66 -4.10
N GLN A 84 -19.55 43.41 -3.13
CA GLN A 84 -18.21 44.00 -3.24
C GLN A 84 -17.08 42.99 -3.01
N ALA A 85 -17.30 41.98 -2.16
CA ALA A 85 -16.31 40.93 -1.89
C ALA A 85 -16.33 39.79 -2.93
N ALA A 86 -17.48 39.50 -3.52
CA ALA A 86 -17.71 38.45 -4.50
C ALA A 86 -16.70 38.41 -5.66
N PRO A 87 -16.32 39.52 -6.33
CA PRO A 87 -15.43 39.44 -7.49
C PRO A 87 -14.04 38.91 -7.14
N LYS A 88 -13.53 39.19 -5.94
CA LYS A 88 -12.22 38.67 -5.48
C LYS A 88 -12.26 37.16 -5.27
N PHE A 89 -13.35 36.66 -4.70
CA PHE A 89 -13.55 35.22 -4.54
C PHE A 89 -13.78 34.54 -5.89
N ILE A 90 -14.63 35.11 -6.76
CA ILE A 90 -14.88 34.56 -8.09
C ILE A 90 -13.58 34.44 -8.88
N PHE A 91 -12.72 35.45 -8.86
CA PHE A 91 -11.43 35.39 -9.54
C PHE A 91 -10.54 34.26 -8.99
N ALA A 92 -10.43 34.13 -7.67
CA ALA A 92 -9.68 33.04 -7.04
C ALA A 92 -10.25 31.66 -7.40
N TYR A 93 -11.58 31.50 -7.37
CA TYR A 93 -12.25 30.26 -7.75
C TYR A 93 -12.05 29.91 -9.22
N VAL A 94 -12.14 30.90 -10.12
CA VAL A 94 -11.89 30.69 -11.56
C VAL A 94 -10.44 30.25 -11.80
N LEU A 95 -9.48 30.84 -11.09
CA LEU A 95 -8.07 30.44 -11.19
C LEU A 95 -7.84 29.01 -10.69
N VAL A 96 -8.35 28.67 -9.50
CA VAL A 96 -8.25 27.30 -8.96
C VAL A 96 -8.97 26.29 -9.86
N PHE A 97 -10.14 26.64 -10.38
CA PHE A 97 -10.91 25.80 -11.28
C PHE A 97 -10.21 25.59 -12.63
N SER A 98 -9.54 26.62 -13.16
CA SER A 98 -8.74 26.52 -14.38
C SER A 98 -7.56 25.56 -14.21
N VAL A 99 -6.83 25.66 -13.10
CA VAL A 99 -5.73 24.73 -12.76
C VAL A 99 -6.27 23.30 -12.60
N TYR A 100 -7.41 23.13 -11.93
CA TYR A 100 -8.07 21.83 -11.78
C TYR A 100 -8.46 21.22 -13.14
N LEU A 101 -9.03 22.00 -14.06
CA LEU A 101 -9.32 21.55 -15.42
C LEU A 101 -8.04 21.20 -16.20
N GLY A 102 -6.94 21.90 -15.96
CA GLY A 102 -5.63 21.56 -16.52
C GLY A 102 -5.17 20.16 -16.11
N PHE A 103 -5.21 19.85 -14.80
CA PHE A 103 -4.89 18.51 -14.32
C PHE A 103 -5.86 17.44 -14.84
N MET A 104 -7.16 17.76 -14.90
CA MET A 104 -8.15 16.84 -15.46
C MET A 104 -7.93 16.59 -16.95
N SER A 105 -7.51 17.59 -17.73
CA SER A 105 -7.18 17.42 -19.15
C SER A 105 -5.98 16.48 -19.35
N ILE A 106 -4.93 16.63 -18.54
CA ILE A 106 -3.76 15.73 -18.57
C ILE A 106 -4.17 14.30 -18.16
N TYR A 107 -4.98 14.17 -17.11
CA TYR A 107 -5.48 12.88 -16.64
C TYR A 107 -6.31 12.16 -17.71
N TRP A 108 -7.31 12.83 -18.29
CA TRP A 108 -8.14 12.28 -19.36
C TRP A 108 -7.31 11.98 -20.62
N GLY A 109 -6.36 12.84 -20.98
CA GLY A 109 -5.45 12.62 -22.10
C GLY A 109 -4.57 11.37 -21.91
N SER A 110 -4.10 11.12 -20.69
CA SER A 110 -3.32 9.91 -20.37
C SER A 110 -4.13 8.61 -20.47
N LEU A 111 -5.44 8.69 -20.25
CA LEU A 111 -6.37 7.56 -20.33
C LEU A 111 -6.99 7.39 -21.72
N PHE A 112 -6.94 8.42 -22.55
CA PHE A 112 -7.50 8.38 -23.90
C PHE A 112 -6.83 7.28 -24.72
N GLN A 113 -7.65 6.47 -25.40
CA GLN A 113 -7.21 5.35 -26.24
C GLN A 113 -6.49 4.21 -25.51
N ARG A 114 -6.73 4.02 -24.20
CA ARG A 114 -6.23 2.82 -23.51
C ARG A 114 -6.96 1.57 -23.98
N ASP A 115 -8.26 1.66 -24.23
CA ASP A 115 -9.10 0.57 -24.75
C ASP A 115 -8.61 0.02 -26.09
N ILE A 116 -8.16 0.88 -27.01
CA ILE A 116 -7.64 0.44 -28.31
C ILE A 116 -6.21 -0.10 -28.26
N ARG A 117 -5.42 0.21 -27.22
CA ARG A 117 -4.05 -0.30 -27.04
C ARG A 117 -3.99 -1.70 -26.40
N TYR A 118 -5.07 -2.16 -25.76
CA TYR A 118 -5.13 -3.48 -25.12
C TYR A 118 -5.67 -4.61 -26.02
N GLN A 119 -5.85 -4.38 -27.33
CA GLN A 119 -6.47 -5.37 -28.23
C GLN A 119 -5.65 -6.67 -28.42
N ASN A 120 -4.38 -6.70 -28.00
CA ASN A 120 -3.49 -7.86 -28.15
C ASN A 120 -3.19 -8.59 -26.83
N VAL A 121 -3.92 -8.30 -25.74
CA VAL A 121 -3.72 -8.98 -24.45
C VAL A 121 -4.48 -10.31 -24.45
N LYS A 122 -3.86 -11.34 -25.03
CA LYS A 122 -4.41 -12.71 -25.04
C LYS A 122 -3.98 -13.43 -23.76
N TYR A 123 -4.93 -13.94 -23.01
CA TYR A 123 -4.70 -14.85 -21.89
C TYR A 123 -4.93 -16.28 -22.33
N LEU A 124 -3.98 -17.16 -22.03
CA LEU A 124 -4.12 -18.58 -22.21
C LEU A 124 -4.79 -19.17 -20.96
N VAL A 125 -5.81 -19.98 -21.13
CA VAL A 125 -6.45 -20.68 -20.01
C VAL A 125 -6.43 -22.16 -20.35
N VAL A 126 -5.73 -22.94 -19.53
CA VAL A 126 -5.60 -24.39 -19.69
C VAL A 126 -6.20 -25.04 -18.46
N ASN A 127 -7.08 -26.00 -18.73
CA ASN A 127 -7.86 -26.68 -17.73
C ASN A 127 -7.62 -28.18 -17.87
N GLU A 128 -6.90 -28.75 -16.90
CA GLU A 128 -6.71 -30.20 -16.76
C GLU A 128 -7.73 -30.83 -15.81
N ASP A 129 -8.68 -30.04 -15.30
CA ASP A 129 -9.61 -30.55 -14.31
C ASP A 129 -10.68 -31.45 -14.93
N ALA A 130 -10.91 -32.58 -14.26
CA ALA A 130 -11.89 -33.56 -14.69
C ALA A 130 -13.29 -33.12 -14.23
N LYS A 131 -14.30 -33.40 -15.04
CA LYS A 131 -15.69 -33.37 -14.57
C LYS A 131 -15.83 -34.35 -13.42
N PHE A 132 -16.52 -33.95 -12.36
CA PHE A 132 -16.88 -34.86 -11.28
C PHE A 132 -18.38 -34.78 -11.00
N GLU A 133 -18.94 -35.93 -10.68
CA GLU A 133 -20.34 -36.10 -10.36
C GLU A 133 -20.57 -35.79 -8.89
N TYR A 134 -21.57 -34.96 -8.60
CA TYR A 134 -22.03 -34.73 -7.23
C TYR A 134 -23.54 -34.95 -7.18
N ASN A 135 -23.99 -35.85 -6.31
CA ASN A 135 -25.40 -36.18 -6.12
C ASN A 135 -26.17 -36.57 -7.40
N GLY A 136 -25.52 -37.25 -8.36
CA GLY A 136 -26.17 -37.67 -9.61
C GLY A 136 -26.19 -36.59 -10.71
N GLU A 137 -25.63 -35.40 -10.45
CA GLU A 137 -25.52 -34.32 -11.41
C GLU A 137 -24.03 -34.12 -11.80
N GLU A 138 -23.74 -34.16 -13.10
CA GLU A 138 -22.40 -33.83 -13.61
C GLU A 138 -22.15 -32.34 -13.42
N THR A 139 -21.16 -31.97 -12.61
CA THR A 139 -20.73 -30.57 -12.55
C THR A 139 -19.86 -30.26 -13.76
N PHE A 140 -20.26 -29.24 -14.52
CA PHE A 140 -19.53 -28.82 -15.71
C PHE A 140 -18.27 -28.05 -15.31
N THR A 141 -17.12 -28.48 -15.85
CA THR A 141 -15.90 -27.68 -15.82
C THR A 141 -16.12 -26.42 -16.66
N PHE A 142 -16.20 -25.25 -16.02
CA PHE A 142 -16.59 -23.96 -16.62
C PHE A 142 -15.68 -23.49 -17.77
N LEU A 143 -14.49 -24.08 -17.93
CA LEU A 143 -13.48 -23.62 -18.88
C LEU A 143 -13.03 -24.76 -19.79
N MET A 144 -13.88 -25.14 -20.75
CA MET A 144 -13.47 -25.98 -21.86
C MET A 144 -12.88 -25.08 -22.94
N LEU A 145 -11.60 -24.69 -22.81
CA LEU A 145 -10.94 -23.92 -23.86
C LEU A 145 -10.49 -24.85 -24.99
N SER A 146 -11.12 -24.67 -26.13
CA SER A 146 -10.96 -25.35 -27.42
C SER A 146 -9.57 -25.21 -28.08
N ASN A 147 -8.57 -24.65 -27.40
CA ASN A 147 -7.23 -24.41 -27.98
C ASN A 147 -6.18 -25.46 -27.59
N LEU A 148 -6.61 -26.60 -27.02
CA LEU A 148 -5.72 -27.70 -26.61
C LEU A 148 -5.05 -28.43 -27.77
N GLU A 149 -5.54 -28.29 -29.01
CA GLU A 149 -4.98 -28.99 -30.17
C GLU A 149 -3.51 -28.60 -30.46
N ASN A 150 -3.11 -27.38 -30.13
CA ASN A 150 -1.71 -26.94 -30.28
C ASN A 150 -0.81 -27.34 -29.12
N LEU A 151 -1.36 -27.75 -27.96
CA LEU A 151 -0.57 -28.11 -26.78
C LEU A 151 0.09 -29.50 -26.91
N ASN A 152 -0.49 -30.41 -27.68
CA ASN A 152 0.04 -31.76 -27.88
C ASN A 152 1.15 -31.87 -28.94
N SER A 153 1.50 -30.75 -29.58
CA SER A 153 2.54 -30.73 -30.63
C SER A 153 3.96 -30.87 -30.07
N HIS A 154 4.14 -30.56 -28.78
CA HIS A 154 5.39 -30.71 -28.05
C HIS A 154 5.13 -31.75 -26.95
N ASN A 155 6.02 -32.71 -26.76
CA ASN A 155 5.91 -33.75 -25.71
C ASN A 155 6.17 -33.17 -24.30
N ASN A 156 5.45 -32.11 -23.97
CA ASN A 156 5.54 -31.33 -22.75
C ASN A 156 4.28 -31.54 -21.91
N THR A 157 4.37 -31.35 -20.60
CA THR A 157 3.17 -31.26 -19.77
C THR A 157 2.36 -30.02 -20.14
N PRO A 158 1.03 -30.01 -19.97
CA PRO A 158 0.23 -28.84 -20.31
C PRO A 158 0.63 -27.59 -19.50
N TYR A 159 1.06 -27.77 -18.25
CA TYR A 159 1.69 -26.71 -17.45
C TYR A 159 2.93 -26.10 -18.11
N GLU A 160 3.90 -26.94 -18.51
CA GLU A 160 5.13 -26.49 -19.18
C GLU A 160 4.84 -25.80 -20.51
N GLU A 161 3.82 -26.25 -21.22
CA GLU A 161 3.42 -25.66 -22.48
C GLU A 161 2.77 -24.28 -22.29
N VAL A 162 1.94 -24.09 -21.25
CA VAL A 162 1.45 -22.76 -20.86
C VAL A 162 2.63 -21.84 -20.53
N LEU A 163 3.55 -22.32 -19.70
CA LEU A 163 4.75 -21.59 -19.32
C LEU A 163 5.57 -21.20 -20.56
N ARG A 164 5.76 -22.13 -21.48
CA ARG A 164 6.47 -21.91 -22.74
C ARG A 164 5.77 -20.87 -23.60
N GLN A 165 4.46 -20.93 -23.76
CA GLN A 165 3.70 -20.00 -24.60
C GLN A 165 3.67 -18.57 -24.04
N VAL A 166 3.57 -18.43 -22.71
CA VAL A 166 3.71 -17.12 -22.03
C VAL A 166 5.15 -16.61 -22.18
N HIS A 167 6.14 -17.50 -22.01
CA HIS A 167 7.55 -17.13 -22.13
C HIS A 167 7.92 -16.64 -23.55
N HIS A 168 7.37 -17.27 -24.59
CA HIS A 168 7.55 -16.90 -26.01
C HIS A 168 6.67 -15.71 -26.45
N GLN A 169 6.02 -15.01 -25.52
CA GLN A 169 5.22 -13.81 -25.79
C GLN A 169 4.03 -14.02 -26.75
N LYS A 170 3.57 -15.27 -26.94
CA LYS A 170 2.31 -15.52 -27.67
C LYS A 170 1.08 -15.08 -26.86
N PHE A 171 1.21 -15.15 -25.55
CA PHE A 171 0.20 -14.76 -24.56
C PHE A 171 0.83 -13.87 -23.49
N TRP A 172 -0.02 -13.05 -22.87
CA TRP A 172 0.33 -12.12 -21.80
C TRP A 172 0.40 -12.78 -20.42
N GLY A 173 -0.39 -13.83 -20.28
CA GLY A 173 -0.46 -14.62 -19.08
C GLY A 173 -1.18 -15.93 -19.36
N GLY A 174 -0.97 -16.88 -18.47
CA GLY A 174 -1.56 -18.19 -18.48
C GLY A 174 -2.28 -18.43 -17.16
N ILE A 175 -3.49 -18.95 -17.22
CA ILE A 175 -4.16 -19.54 -16.05
C ILE A 175 -4.13 -21.05 -16.27
N TYR A 176 -3.42 -21.74 -15.39
CA TYR A 176 -3.35 -23.19 -15.37
C TYR A 176 -4.19 -23.72 -14.21
N ILE A 177 -5.13 -24.60 -14.52
CA ILE A 177 -5.96 -25.29 -13.52
C ILE A 177 -5.49 -26.74 -13.47
N ALA A 178 -4.97 -27.13 -12.32
CA ALA A 178 -4.44 -28.47 -12.09
C ALA A 178 -5.57 -29.53 -12.05
N PRO A 179 -5.25 -30.80 -12.29
CA PRO A 179 -6.24 -31.88 -12.23
C PRO A 179 -6.82 -32.03 -10.82
N ASN A 180 -8.13 -32.26 -10.74
CA ASN A 180 -8.92 -32.40 -9.50
C ASN A 180 -9.04 -31.13 -8.66
N SER A 181 -8.74 -29.97 -9.20
CA SER A 181 -8.80 -28.69 -8.49
C SER A 181 -10.20 -28.40 -7.95
N THR A 182 -11.23 -28.52 -8.79
CA THR A 182 -12.61 -28.23 -8.38
C THR A 182 -13.08 -29.21 -7.31
N ARG A 183 -12.69 -30.48 -7.40
CA ARG A 183 -13.00 -31.49 -6.36
C ARG A 183 -12.33 -31.16 -5.02
N GLN A 184 -11.05 -30.75 -5.03
CA GLN A 184 -10.34 -30.39 -3.80
C GLN A 184 -10.94 -29.13 -3.16
N ILE A 185 -11.24 -28.12 -3.97
CA ILE A 185 -11.91 -26.90 -3.54
C ILE A 185 -13.29 -27.24 -2.95
N TYR A 186 -14.08 -28.04 -3.66
CA TYR A 186 -15.39 -28.49 -3.21
C TYR A 186 -15.32 -29.22 -1.86
N ASN A 187 -14.44 -30.22 -1.74
CA ASN A 187 -14.26 -30.97 -0.51
C ASN A 187 -13.82 -30.06 0.65
N SER A 188 -12.98 -29.04 0.38
CA SER A 188 -12.54 -28.10 1.42
C SER A 188 -13.70 -27.30 2.02
N PHE A 189 -14.65 -26.87 1.18
CA PHE A 189 -15.85 -26.18 1.63
C PHE A 189 -16.84 -27.11 2.32
N TYR A 190 -17.08 -28.30 1.74
CA TYR A 190 -18.05 -29.25 2.30
C TYR A 190 -17.62 -29.81 3.66
N THR A 191 -16.33 -30.15 3.80
CA THR A 191 -15.79 -30.73 5.05
C THR A 191 -15.29 -29.69 6.04
N ALA A 192 -15.40 -28.39 5.72
CA ALA A 192 -14.82 -27.29 6.48
C ALA A 192 -13.33 -27.52 6.85
N ASN A 193 -12.57 -28.12 5.93
CA ASN A 193 -11.19 -28.51 6.18
C ASN A 193 -10.23 -27.31 6.04
N ALA A 194 -9.92 -26.67 7.17
CA ALA A 194 -8.99 -25.53 7.24
C ALA A 194 -7.53 -25.89 6.83
N THR A 195 -7.19 -27.18 6.79
CA THR A 195 -5.85 -27.64 6.39
C THR A 195 -5.59 -27.37 4.91
N PHE A 196 -6.62 -27.42 4.06
CA PHE A 196 -6.47 -27.15 2.62
C PHE A 196 -5.99 -25.71 2.35
N MET A 197 -6.47 -24.75 3.14
CA MET A 197 -6.09 -23.33 3.03
C MET A 197 -4.72 -23.05 3.68
N THR A 198 -4.39 -23.73 4.77
CA THR A 198 -3.17 -23.45 5.56
C THR A 198 -1.94 -24.24 5.13
N SER A 199 -2.11 -25.40 4.50
CA SER A 199 -1.00 -26.24 4.01
C SER A 199 -0.37 -25.77 2.70
N GLY A 200 -0.93 -24.74 2.06
CA GLY A 200 -0.49 -24.29 0.74
C GLY A 200 -0.93 -25.20 -0.41
N ALA A 201 -1.77 -26.21 -0.17
CA ALA A 201 -2.36 -27.06 -1.22
C ALA A 201 -3.13 -26.24 -2.27
N ILE A 202 -3.72 -25.10 -1.87
CA ILE A 202 -4.36 -24.14 -2.78
C ILE A 202 -3.40 -23.54 -3.82
N ASN A 203 -2.09 -23.48 -3.54
CA ASN A 203 -1.11 -22.97 -4.50
C ASN A 203 -0.88 -23.92 -5.67
N GLN A 204 -1.34 -25.17 -5.55
CA GLN A 204 -1.20 -26.19 -6.58
C GLN A 204 -2.50 -26.38 -7.39
N THR A 205 -3.61 -25.72 -7.04
CA THR A 205 -4.89 -25.90 -7.74
C THR A 205 -5.03 -24.95 -8.93
N ILE A 206 -4.91 -23.65 -8.70
CA ILE A 206 -5.01 -22.64 -9.76
C ILE A 206 -3.72 -21.82 -9.75
N ILE A 207 -2.94 -21.96 -10.82
CA ILE A 207 -1.65 -21.31 -10.98
C ILE A 207 -1.79 -20.23 -12.04
N MET A 208 -1.53 -18.98 -11.66
CA MET A 208 -1.43 -17.86 -12.60
C MET A 208 0.04 -17.66 -12.99
N ILE A 209 0.33 -17.86 -14.26
CA ILE A 209 1.64 -17.65 -14.87
C ILE A 209 1.60 -16.30 -15.58
N TYR A 210 2.44 -15.37 -15.17
CA TYR A 210 2.57 -14.07 -15.84
C TYR A 210 4.04 -13.66 -15.88
N LYS A 211 4.43 -12.95 -16.95
CA LYS A 211 5.80 -12.45 -17.09
C LYS A 211 5.86 -10.98 -16.65
N THR A 212 6.55 -10.72 -15.55
CA THR A 212 6.84 -9.35 -15.10
C THR A 212 7.59 -8.58 -16.19
N GLY A 213 7.09 -7.41 -16.56
CA GLY A 213 7.69 -6.54 -17.59
C GLY A 213 6.96 -6.51 -18.93
N GLN A 214 6.05 -7.46 -19.22
CA GLN A 214 5.24 -7.41 -20.46
C GLN A 214 4.33 -6.18 -20.53
N HIS A 215 3.88 -5.67 -19.40
CA HIS A 215 3.04 -4.47 -19.31
C HIS A 215 3.65 -3.22 -19.96
N PHE A 216 4.99 -3.12 -20.01
CA PHE A 216 5.66 -1.99 -20.68
C PHE A 216 5.63 -2.12 -22.20
N SER A 217 5.56 -3.34 -22.73
CA SER A 217 5.55 -3.60 -24.17
C SER A 217 4.17 -3.49 -24.82
N ALA A 218 3.06 -3.44 -24.07
CA ALA A 218 1.74 -3.04 -24.62
C ALA A 218 1.59 -1.54 -24.83
N LEU A 219 2.43 -0.74 -24.17
CA LEU A 219 2.28 0.71 -24.13
C LEU A 219 3.12 1.41 -25.20
N SER A 220 4.03 0.69 -25.87
CA SER A 220 4.88 1.18 -26.97
C SER A 220 4.26 0.94 -28.34
#